data_AF-K1U3B2-F1
#
_entry.id   AF-K1U3B2-F1
#
_cell.length_a   1.000
_cell.length_b   1.000
_cell.length_c   1.000
_cell.angle_alpha   90.00
_cell.angle_beta   90.00
_cell.angle_gamma   90.00
#
_symmetry.space_group_name_H-M   'P 1'
#
loop_
_entity.id
_entity.type
_entity.pdbx_description
1 polymer ?
#
loop_
_entity_poly.entity_id
_entity_poly.type
_entity_poly.pdbx_seq_one_letter_code
_entity_poly.pdbx_strand_id
1 'polypeptide(L)' 'MYFELKENKPHGTKDDPFSTYHIENAGRSFQIPVHWHDEFEIIYVRSGFLAVSISGESY' A
#
# COMPACT_ATOMS: atom_id res chain seq x y z
N MET A 1 -19.59 -1.42 4.10
CA MET A 1 -18.43 -1.46 5.03
C MET A 1 -17.14 -2.00 4.39
N TYR A 2 -17.04 -3.28 3.95
CA TYR A 2 -15.82 -3.73 3.22
C TYR A 2 -15.76 -3.27 1.75
N PHE A 3 -16.89 -3.28 1.03
CA PHE A 3 -16.92 -2.90 -0.39
C PHE A 3 -16.49 -1.46 -0.67
N GLU A 4 -16.74 -0.54 0.26
CA GLU A 4 -16.36 0.88 0.13
C GLU A 4 -14.84 1.10 0.25
N LEU A 5 -14.11 0.15 0.83
CA LEU A 5 -12.66 0.19 0.97
C LEU A 5 -11.94 -0.49 -0.20
N LYS A 6 -12.67 -1.04 -1.18
CA LYS A 6 -12.03 -1.59 -2.38
C LYS A 6 -11.39 -0.45 -3.15
N GLU A 7 -10.09 -0.53 -3.36
CA GLU A 7 -9.41 0.44 -4.22
C GLU A 7 -9.91 0.29 -5.66
N ASN A 8 -10.30 1.41 -6.28
CA ASN A 8 -10.81 1.45 -7.64
C ASN A 8 -9.76 1.93 -8.66
N LYS A 9 -8.53 2.16 -8.20
CA LYS A 9 -7.41 2.58 -9.03
C LYS A 9 -6.68 1.34 -9.56
N PRO A 10 -6.41 1.24 -10.86
CA PRO A 10 -5.64 0.13 -11.42
C PRO A 10 -4.15 0.26 -11.09
N HIS A 11 -3.48 -0.87 -10.83
CA HIS A 11 -2.03 -0.94 -10.62
C HIS A 11 -1.31 -1.39 -11.90
N GLY A 12 -0.88 -0.40 -12.68
CA GLY A 12 -0.19 -0.62 -13.93
C GLY A 12 -1.14 -0.69 -15.12
N THR A 13 -0.67 -1.31 -16.20
CA THR A 13 -1.36 -1.46 -17.47
C THR A 13 -1.17 -2.88 -18.00
N LYS A 14 -1.82 -3.21 -19.12
CA LYS A 14 -1.65 -4.52 -19.76
C LYS A 14 -0.19 -4.80 -20.16
N ASP A 15 0.54 -3.77 -20.58
CA ASP A 15 1.91 -3.92 -21.08
C ASP A 15 2.97 -3.69 -19.98
N ASP A 16 2.56 -3.12 -18.83
CA ASP A 16 3.38 -2.88 -17.64
C ASP A 16 2.57 -3.19 -16.37
N PRO A 17 2.53 -4.45 -15.91
CA PRO A 17 1.48 -4.98 -15.03
C PRO A 17 1.67 -4.67 -13.54
N PHE A 18 2.44 -3.65 -13.21
CA PHE A 18 2.63 -3.22 -11.82
C PHE A 18 2.84 -1.71 -11.74
N SER A 19 2.60 -1.15 -10.57
CA SER A 19 2.96 0.23 -10.24
C SER A 19 4.08 0.25 -9.22
N THR A 20 5.07 1.11 -9.44
CA THR A 20 6.16 1.31 -8.48
C THR A 20 5.98 2.64 -7.77
N TYR A 21 6.04 2.62 -6.44
CA TYR A 21 5.99 3.81 -5.60
C TYR A 21 7.27 3.91 -4.77
N HIS A 22 7.79 5.12 -4.62
CA HIS A 22 8.87 5.42 -3.69
C HIS A 22 8.38 6.42 -2.67
N ILE A 23 8.40 6.05 -1.39
CA ILE A 23 7.89 6.88 -0.31
C ILE A 23 9.02 7.13 0.68
N GLU A 24 9.22 8.39 1.02
CA GLU A 24 10.17 8.83 2.02
C GLU A 24 9.49 9.70 3.07
N ASN A 25 9.93 9.57 4.33
CA ASN A 25 9.50 10.47 5.39
C ASN A 25 10.31 11.77 5.31
N ALA A 26 9.85 12.72 4.50
CA ALA A 26 10.42 14.06 4.38
C ALA A 26 10.01 14.99 5.55
N GLY A 27 10.08 14.49 6.79
CA GLY A 27 9.74 15.24 8.01
C GLY A 27 8.27 15.20 8.42
N ARG A 28 7.46 14.35 7.77
CA ARG A 28 6.08 14.03 8.19
C ARG A 28 5.84 12.54 8.01
N SER A 29 5.34 11.89 9.06
CA SER A 29 4.83 10.54 8.94
C SER A 29 3.76 10.49 7.84
N PHE A 30 3.90 9.56 6.91
CA PHE A 30 2.86 9.26 5.95
C PHE A 30 2.02 8.10 6.49
N GLN A 31 0.73 8.12 6.18
CA GLN A 31 -0.17 7.00 6.43
C GLN A 31 -0.86 6.68 5.11
N ILE A 32 -0.91 5.39 4.78
CA ILE A 32 -1.73 4.91 3.67
C ILE A 32 -3.11 4.59 4.25
N PRO A 33 -4.20 5.16 3.70
CA PRO A 33 -5.55 4.84 4.14
C PRO A 33 -5.83 3.34 4.04
N VAL A 34 -6.67 2.81 4.93
CA VAL A 34 -7.07 1.40 4.88
C VAL A 34 -7.83 1.13 3.58
N HIS A 35 -7.38 0.13 2.82
CA HIS A 35 -8.01 -0.31 1.58
C HIS A 35 -7.72 -1.79 1.34
N TRP A 36 -8.37 -2.36 0.32
CA TRP A 36 -8.05 -3.71 -0.17
C TRP A 36 -8.15 -3.78 -1.69
N HIS A 37 -7.39 -4.69 -2.27
CA HIS A 37 -7.44 -5.10 -3.68
C HIS A 37 -7.07 -6.58 -3.78
N ASP A 38 -7.41 -7.21 -4.91
CA ASP A 38 -7.17 -8.64 -5.15
C ASP A 38 -5.71 -8.94 -5.53
N GLU A 39 -4.91 -7.90 -5.79
CA GLU A 39 -3.51 -7.96 -6.23
C GLU A 39 -2.54 -8.06 -5.04
N PHE A 40 -1.30 -8.48 -5.30
CA PHE A 40 -0.22 -8.49 -4.30
C PHE A 40 0.49 -7.14 -4.23
N GLU A 41 0.82 -6.71 -3.02
CA GLU A 41 1.73 -5.59 -2.78
C GLU A 41 3.05 -6.11 -2.16
N ILE A 42 4.18 -5.58 -2.62
CA ILE A 42 5.51 -5.89 -2.08
C ILE A 42 6.06 -4.61 -1.44
N ILE A 43 6.28 -4.65 -0.13
CA ILE A 43 6.82 -3.52 0.61
C ILE A 43 8.27 -3.80 1.00
N TYR A 44 9.17 -2.90 0.59
CA TYR A 44 10.59 -2.95 0.95
C TYR A 44 10.99 -1.72 1.75
N VAL A 45 11.35 -1.93 3.02
CA VAL A 45 11.82 -0.87 3.92
C VAL A 45 13.33 -0.76 3.80
N ARG A 46 13.81 0.27 3.08
CA ARG A 46 15.25 0.51 2.92
C ARG A 46 15.94 0.94 4.22
N SER A 47 15.25 1.72 5.06
CA SER A 47 15.75 2.20 6.35
C SER A 47 14.61 2.68 7.24
N GLY A 48 14.76 2.56 8.57
CA GLY A 48 13.76 2.97 9.55
C GLY A 48 12.80 1.85 9.92
N PHE A 49 11.58 2.22 10.33
CA PHE A 49 10.54 1.28 10.74
C PHE A 49 9.25 1.53 9.98
N LEU A 50 8.57 0.46 9.63
CA LEU A 50 7.21 0.46 9.10
C LEU A 50 6.35 -0.32 10.09
N ALA A 51 5.20 0.24 10.47
CA ALA A 51 4.17 -0.50 11.19
C ALA A 51 3.04 -0.80 10.20
N VAL A 52 2.68 -2.07 10.06
CA VAL A 52 1.62 -2.50 9.15
C VAL A 52 0.50 -3.13 9.96
N SER A 53 -0.75 -2.86 9.60
CA SER A 53 -1.87 -3.66 10.08
C SER A 53 -2.64 -4.28 8.92
N ILE A 54 -2.81 -5.59 8.97
CA ILE A 54 -3.51 -6.38 7.96
C ILE A 54 -4.69 -7.05 8.65
N SER A 55 -5.91 -6.79 8.19
CA SER A 55 -7.14 -7.36 8.75
C SER A 55 -7.30 -7.16 10.27
N GLY A 56 -6.73 -6.07 10.81
CA GLY A 56 -6.79 -5.72 12.24
C GLY A 56 -5.67 -6.31 13.10
N GLU A 57 -4.74 -7.07 12.51
CA GLU A 57 -3.55 -7.58 13.19
C GLU A 57 -2.33 -6.73 12.84
N SER A 58 -1.41 -6.53 13.79
CA SER A 58 -0.21 -5.70 13.61
C SER A 58 1.02 -6.54 13.29
N TYR A 59 1.86 -6.06 12.38
CA TYR A 59 3.10 -6.68 11.90
C TYR A 59 4.25 -5.68 11.88
#